data_AF-A0A5B9QIN5-F1
#
_entry.id   AF-A0A5B9QIN5-F1
#
_cell.length_a   1.000
_cell.length_b   1.000
_cell.length_c   1.000
_cell.angle_alpha   90.00
_cell.angle_beta   90.00
_cell.angle_gamma   90.00
#
_symmetry.space_group_name_H-M   'P 1'
#
loop_
_entity.id
_entity.type
_entity.pdbx_description
1 polymer ?
#
loop_
_entity_poly.entity_id
_entity_poly.type
_entity_poly.pdbx_seq_one_letter_code
_entity_poly.pdbx_strand_id
1 'polypeptide(L)'
;MTQARNLVHPRDEIMRTMDRIYRYRMTTTSGGNLSIRDEAGNIWISPARVDKGNLTRADIVCVRADGSSEGLHPPSSEFPFHKAIYQARPDIRAIVHAHPAALVAFSICRQTPNTRLFHQAHSVCGQIGFAPYACPGSEQLGSHIADTFREGCDSVILENHGVVVGGDSLAHAFQRFEAFEFAGKTLINALQLGPVRYLDDEQLRQAAERSVDFESFTPDTASAEERELRRQLRDFVRRGCRQRLLISTEGSFSARLDEDSFLITPTQRDREQLEVEDFVLVSGQRREAHKLASRAAKAHQAIYRQHPGVQAIVFAHPVNATAFSVTDSTFDVRTIPESYVFLRDVQRVAYGTQFRDDGQIANYVSESSPGAMLENDGVIVTGKSVLDAFDRLEVLESTAEAIINARTIGDISAMSDAVIDELCTAFNLKD
;
A
#
# COMPACT_ATOMS: atom_id res chain seq x y z
N MET A 1 25.43 -1.03 -9.77
CA MET A 1 24.48 -2.15 -9.87
C MET A 1 24.24 -2.43 -11.33
N THR A 2 24.63 -3.60 -11.82
CA THR A 2 24.18 -4.09 -13.12
C THR A 2 22.66 -4.18 -13.06
N GLN A 3 21.93 -3.42 -13.88
CA GLN A 3 20.49 -3.61 -14.04
C GLN A 3 20.28 -5.09 -14.39
N ALA A 4 19.61 -5.83 -13.52
CA ALA A 4 19.27 -7.21 -13.80
C ALA A 4 18.49 -7.25 -15.12
N ARG A 5 18.88 -8.12 -16.05
CA ARG A 5 18.16 -8.27 -17.33
C ARG A 5 16.72 -8.65 -16.99
N ASN A 6 15.75 -7.80 -17.37
CA ASN A 6 14.35 -8.16 -17.27
C ASN A 6 14.04 -9.20 -18.35
N LEU A 7 13.69 -10.42 -17.94
CA LEU A 7 13.36 -11.53 -18.83
C LEU A 7 11.85 -11.77 -18.91
N VAL A 8 11.04 -10.99 -18.19
CA VAL A 8 9.59 -11.11 -18.19
C VAL A 8 9.04 -10.51 -19.47
N HIS A 9 8.19 -11.27 -20.17
CA HIS A 9 7.56 -10.79 -21.39
C HIS A 9 6.42 -9.81 -21.06
N PRO A 10 6.21 -8.70 -21.82
CA PRO A 10 5.18 -7.71 -21.53
C PRO A 10 3.76 -8.28 -21.35
N ARG A 11 3.40 -9.29 -22.16
CA ARG A 11 2.14 -10.03 -22.00
C ARG A 11 1.93 -10.59 -20.59
N ASP A 12 2.95 -11.20 -19.99
CA ASP A 12 2.83 -11.79 -18.66
C ASP A 12 2.72 -10.71 -17.57
N GLU A 13 3.44 -9.60 -17.75
CA GLU A 13 3.41 -8.47 -16.82
C GLU A 13 2.04 -7.78 -16.81
N ILE A 14 1.46 -7.56 -17.99
CA ILE A 14 0.11 -7.01 -18.15
C ILE A 14 -0.94 -7.93 -17.52
N MET A 15 -0.88 -9.24 -17.79
CA MET A 15 -1.83 -10.20 -17.23
C MET A 15 -1.78 -10.25 -15.71
N ARG A 16 -0.58 -10.38 -15.11
CA ARG A 16 -0.41 -10.42 -13.66
C ARG A 16 -0.90 -9.13 -12.99
N THR A 17 -0.60 -7.98 -13.60
CA THR A 17 -1.05 -6.69 -13.07
C THR A 17 -2.56 -6.53 -13.18
N MET A 18 -3.17 -6.95 -14.30
CA MET A 18 -4.63 -6.89 -14.46
C MET A 18 -5.35 -7.82 -13.48
N ASP A 19 -4.84 -9.04 -13.26
CA ASP A 19 -5.38 -9.97 -12.25
C ASP A 19 -5.42 -9.33 -10.86
N ARG A 20 -4.35 -8.64 -10.45
CA ARG A 20 -4.30 -7.90 -9.18
C ARG A 20 -5.35 -6.78 -9.13
N ILE A 21 -5.41 -5.94 -10.17
CA ILE A 21 -6.39 -4.83 -10.25
C ILE A 21 -7.83 -5.38 -10.18
N TYR A 22 -8.12 -6.45 -10.89
CA TYR A 22 -9.44 -7.08 -10.92
C TYR A 22 -9.80 -7.71 -9.57
N ARG A 23 -8.89 -8.49 -8.97
CA ARG A 23 -9.08 -9.11 -7.66
C ARG A 23 -9.28 -8.08 -6.55
N TYR A 24 -8.64 -6.92 -6.65
CA TYR A 24 -8.83 -5.78 -5.75
C TYR A 24 -10.07 -4.95 -6.03
N ARG A 25 -10.91 -5.38 -6.98
CA ARG A 25 -12.15 -4.69 -7.38
C ARG A 25 -11.91 -3.24 -7.80
N MET A 26 -10.78 -2.99 -8.45
CA MET A 26 -10.37 -1.67 -8.95
C MET A 26 -10.73 -1.46 -10.44
N THR A 27 -11.40 -2.45 -11.04
CA THR A 27 -12.01 -2.36 -12.38
C THR A 27 -13.14 -3.38 -12.51
N THR A 28 -13.83 -3.37 -13.65
CA THR A 28 -14.92 -4.29 -13.99
C THR A 28 -14.51 -5.23 -15.12
N THR A 29 -15.36 -6.21 -15.47
CA THR A 29 -15.10 -7.21 -16.52
C THR A 29 -14.63 -6.63 -17.84
N SER A 30 -15.13 -5.46 -18.24
CA SER A 30 -14.79 -4.80 -19.50
C SER A 30 -13.98 -3.51 -19.33
N GLY A 31 -13.88 -2.99 -18.10
CA GLY A 31 -13.22 -1.73 -17.79
C GLY A 31 -11.68 -1.86 -17.74
N GLY A 32 -11.02 -0.70 -17.74
CA GLY A 32 -9.58 -0.59 -17.58
C GLY A 32 -8.75 -1.15 -18.74
N ASN A 33 -7.53 -0.64 -18.84
CA ASN A 33 -6.54 -1.12 -19.79
C ASN A 33 -5.12 -0.78 -19.32
N LEU A 34 -4.21 -1.69 -19.62
CA LEU A 34 -2.80 -1.57 -19.25
C LEU A 34 -2.00 -1.67 -20.52
N SER A 35 -0.89 -0.93 -20.58
CA SER A 35 0.03 -1.05 -21.70
C SER A 35 1.50 -0.93 -21.28
N ILE A 36 2.38 -1.48 -22.09
CA ILE A 36 3.83 -1.36 -22.00
C ILE A 36 4.37 -0.98 -23.38
N ARG A 37 5.22 0.05 -23.45
CA ARG A 37 6.01 0.39 -24.63
C ARG A 37 7.40 -0.25 -24.51
N ASP A 38 7.74 -1.11 -25.46
CA ASP A 38 9.05 -1.76 -25.49
C ASP A 38 10.13 -0.89 -26.17
N GLU A 39 11.39 -1.37 -26.12
CA GLU A 39 12.55 -0.65 -26.66
C GLU A 39 12.50 -0.46 -28.18
N ALA A 40 11.78 -1.34 -28.90
CA ALA A 40 11.56 -1.22 -30.34
C ALA A 40 10.41 -0.25 -30.68
N GLY A 41 9.74 0.31 -29.66
CA GLY A 41 8.62 1.23 -29.83
C GLY A 41 7.29 0.55 -30.07
N ASN A 42 7.20 -0.78 -29.93
CA ASN A 42 5.90 -1.46 -29.96
C ASN A 42 5.16 -1.24 -28.65
N ILE A 43 3.84 -1.19 -28.72
CA ILE A 43 2.96 -1.03 -27.56
C ILE A 43 2.18 -2.32 -27.37
N TRP A 44 2.46 -3.02 -26.27
CA TRP A 44 1.68 -4.15 -25.79
C TRP A 44 0.53 -3.61 -24.96
N ILE A 45 -0.71 -3.98 -25.28
CA ILE A 45 -1.90 -3.45 -24.62
C ILE A 45 -2.96 -4.53 -24.40
N SER A 46 -3.72 -4.41 -23.31
CA SER A 46 -4.88 -5.27 -23.10
C SER A 46 -5.95 -5.07 -24.19
N PRO A 47 -6.67 -6.12 -24.58
CA PRO A 47 -7.61 -6.09 -25.71
C PRO A 47 -8.91 -5.34 -25.39
N ALA A 48 -9.64 -4.91 -26.41
CA ALA A 48 -11.02 -4.47 -26.23
C ALA A 48 -11.99 -5.66 -26.08
N ARG A 49 -13.06 -5.48 -25.30
CA ARG A 49 -14.23 -6.41 -25.22
C ARG A 49 -13.92 -7.84 -24.75
N VAL A 50 -12.81 -8.06 -24.06
CA VAL A 50 -12.48 -9.35 -23.43
C VAL A 50 -12.60 -9.21 -21.92
N ASP A 51 -13.04 -10.29 -21.27
CA ASP A 51 -13.10 -10.42 -19.82
C ASP A 51 -11.71 -10.22 -19.19
N LYS A 52 -11.55 -9.10 -18.46
CA LYS A 52 -10.29 -8.76 -17.77
C LYS A 52 -9.93 -9.73 -16.65
N GLY A 53 -10.91 -10.41 -16.06
CA GLY A 53 -10.69 -11.38 -14.99
C GLY A 53 -10.15 -12.74 -15.48
N ASN A 54 -10.25 -13.02 -16.78
CA ASN A 54 -9.84 -14.30 -17.38
C ASN A 54 -8.94 -14.11 -18.62
N LEU A 55 -8.15 -13.04 -18.66
CA LEU A 55 -7.21 -12.81 -19.77
C LEU A 55 -6.20 -13.94 -19.89
N THR A 56 -5.94 -14.35 -21.12
CA THR A 56 -4.86 -15.26 -21.49
C THR A 56 -3.74 -14.51 -22.22
N ARG A 57 -2.58 -15.16 -22.35
CA ARG A 57 -1.43 -14.59 -23.05
C ARG A 57 -1.74 -14.27 -24.52
N ALA A 58 -2.62 -15.04 -25.16
CA ALA A 58 -2.99 -14.85 -26.55
C ALA A 58 -3.92 -13.63 -26.76
N ASP A 59 -4.56 -13.15 -25.70
CA ASP A 59 -5.49 -12.02 -25.78
C ASP A 59 -4.77 -10.66 -25.82
N ILE A 60 -3.53 -10.59 -25.34
CA ILE A 60 -2.76 -9.34 -25.30
C ILE A 60 -2.29 -8.95 -26.71
N VAL A 61 -2.66 -7.74 -27.11
CA VAL A 61 -2.42 -7.18 -28.45
C VAL A 61 -1.08 -6.44 -28.47
N CYS A 62 -0.31 -6.62 -29.54
CA CYS A 62 0.89 -5.86 -29.82
C CYS A 62 0.60 -4.90 -30.99
N VAL A 63 0.67 -3.60 -30.73
CA VAL A 63 0.65 -2.58 -31.78
C VAL A 63 2.10 -2.22 -32.11
N ARG A 64 2.53 -2.54 -33.32
CA ARG A 64 3.89 -2.28 -33.81
C ARG A 64 4.14 -0.79 -33.99
N ALA A 65 5.41 -0.39 -34.02
CA ALA A 65 5.79 1.01 -34.22
C ALA A 65 5.27 1.62 -35.54
N ASP A 66 5.02 0.79 -36.57
CA ASP A 66 4.43 1.20 -37.85
C ASP A 66 2.90 1.35 -37.81
N GLY A 67 2.26 1.03 -36.67
CA GLY A 67 0.82 1.08 -36.46
C GLY A 67 0.07 -0.19 -36.80
N SER A 68 0.72 -1.23 -37.34
CA SER A 68 0.09 -2.55 -37.52
C SER A 68 -0.17 -3.22 -36.17
N SER A 69 -1.24 -4.02 -36.08
CA SER A 69 -1.59 -4.75 -34.84
C SER A 69 -1.49 -6.26 -35.02
N GLU A 70 -1.00 -6.93 -33.99
CA GLU A 70 -0.88 -8.38 -33.88
C GLU A 70 -1.58 -8.87 -32.61
N GLY A 71 -2.52 -9.80 -32.75
CA GLY A 71 -3.28 -10.38 -31.64
C GLY A 71 -4.61 -10.97 -32.12
N LEU A 72 -5.29 -11.69 -31.24
CA LEU A 72 -6.62 -12.27 -31.55
C LEU A 72 -7.73 -11.22 -31.59
N HIS A 73 -7.52 -10.09 -30.91
CA HIS A 73 -8.52 -9.04 -30.68
C HIS A 73 -8.02 -7.69 -31.17
N PRO A 74 -8.93 -6.73 -31.41
CA PRO A 74 -8.52 -5.33 -31.55
C PRO A 74 -7.91 -4.81 -30.23
N PRO A 75 -6.98 -3.82 -30.30
CA PRO A 75 -6.48 -3.15 -29.10
C PRO A 75 -7.63 -2.46 -28.35
N SER A 76 -7.40 -2.10 -27.08
CA SER A 76 -8.37 -1.33 -26.29
C SER A 76 -8.94 -0.15 -27.08
N SER A 77 -10.23 0.14 -26.91
CA SER A 77 -10.86 1.35 -27.48
C SER A 77 -10.19 2.64 -27.01
N GLU A 78 -9.41 2.56 -25.93
CA GLU A 78 -8.71 3.67 -25.31
C GLU A 78 -7.22 3.77 -25.67
N PHE A 79 -6.77 2.91 -26.58
CA PHE A 79 -5.44 2.99 -27.18
C PHE A 79 -5.05 4.41 -27.69
N PRO A 80 -5.97 5.25 -28.24
CA PRO A 80 -5.62 6.60 -28.65
C PRO A 80 -4.94 7.43 -27.55
N PHE A 81 -5.44 7.43 -26.31
CA PHE A 81 -4.80 8.21 -25.24
C PHE A 81 -3.49 7.58 -24.79
N HIS A 82 -3.37 6.24 -24.81
CA HIS A 82 -2.10 5.58 -24.49
C HIS A 82 -0.98 6.05 -25.44
N LYS A 83 -1.28 6.06 -26.75
CA LYS A 83 -0.36 6.55 -27.77
C LYS A 83 -0.03 8.03 -27.56
N ALA A 84 -1.03 8.87 -27.28
CA ALA A 84 -0.83 10.29 -27.05
C ALA A 84 0.06 10.58 -25.83
N ILE A 85 -0.13 9.85 -24.71
CA ILE A 85 0.73 9.94 -23.52
C ILE A 85 2.17 9.55 -23.85
N TYR A 86 2.39 8.40 -24.51
CA TYR A 86 3.74 7.96 -24.88
C TYR A 86 4.47 8.93 -25.83
N GLN A 87 3.72 9.69 -26.64
CA GLN A 87 4.27 10.73 -27.49
C GLN A 87 4.61 12.00 -26.69
N ALA A 88 3.74 12.40 -25.75
CA ALA A 88 3.93 13.58 -24.91
C ALA A 88 5.04 13.39 -23.85
N ARG A 89 5.19 12.18 -23.33
CA ARG A 89 6.12 11.82 -22.23
C ARG A 89 6.91 10.54 -22.58
N PRO A 90 8.02 10.65 -23.34
CA PRO A 90 8.84 9.50 -23.73
C PRO A 90 9.53 8.76 -22.57
N ASP A 91 9.60 9.37 -21.39
CA ASP A 91 10.09 8.77 -20.15
C ASP A 91 9.12 7.72 -19.58
N ILE A 92 7.82 7.83 -19.90
CA ILE A 92 6.81 6.84 -19.53
C ILE A 92 6.94 5.63 -20.46
N ARG A 93 7.05 4.44 -19.86
CA ARG A 93 7.11 3.14 -20.59
C ARG A 93 5.97 2.21 -20.28
N ALA A 94 5.15 2.52 -19.27
CA ALA A 94 3.95 1.77 -18.98
C ALA A 94 2.83 2.70 -18.48
N ILE A 95 1.59 2.30 -18.76
CA ILE A 95 0.39 3.04 -18.37
C ILE A 95 -0.60 2.07 -17.75
N VAL A 96 -1.18 2.47 -16.62
CA VAL A 96 -2.31 1.82 -15.94
C VAL A 96 -3.51 2.75 -16.03
N HIS A 97 -4.56 2.32 -16.73
CA HIS A 97 -5.88 2.95 -16.67
C HIS A 97 -6.89 1.97 -16.07
N ALA A 98 -7.65 2.44 -15.09
CA ALA A 98 -8.72 1.66 -14.49
C ALA A 98 -9.74 2.59 -13.79
N HIS A 99 -10.72 1.96 -13.13
CA HIS A 99 -11.89 2.60 -12.55
C HIS A 99 -12.02 2.27 -11.05
N PRO A 100 -11.02 2.57 -10.21
CA PRO A 100 -11.09 2.24 -8.80
C PRO A 100 -12.05 3.18 -8.07
N ALA A 101 -12.81 2.64 -7.11
CA ALA A 101 -14.02 3.27 -6.60
C ALA A 101 -13.78 4.65 -5.97
N ALA A 102 -12.70 4.83 -5.20
CA ALA A 102 -12.45 6.12 -4.55
C ALA A 102 -12.03 7.18 -5.58
N LEU A 103 -11.12 6.87 -6.50
CA LEU A 103 -10.70 7.83 -7.52
C LEU A 103 -11.83 8.18 -8.49
N VAL A 104 -12.71 7.23 -8.81
CA VAL A 104 -13.94 7.52 -9.57
C VAL A 104 -14.84 8.50 -8.79
N ALA A 105 -15.00 8.34 -7.48
CA ALA A 105 -15.76 9.30 -6.67
C ALA A 105 -15.16 10.72 -6.73
N PHE A 106 -13.83 10.86 -6.62
CA PHE A 106 -13.14 12.14 -6.83
C PHE A 106 -13.37 12.72 -8.24
N SER A 107 -13.36 11.86 -9.27
CA SER A 107 -13.59 12.27 -10.66
C SER A 107 -14.98 12.86 -10.89
N ILE A 108 -16.01 12.32 -10.21
CA ILE A 108 -17.40 12.80 -10.28
C ILE A 108 -17.52 14.16 -9.60
N CYS A 109 -16.80 14.34 -8.49
CA CYS A 109 -16.75 15.60 -7.75
C CYS A 109 -15.85 16.67 -8.38
N ARG A 110 -15.20 16.39 -9.51
CA ARG A 110 -14.20 17.27 -10.15
C ARG A 110 -13.07 17.70 -9.21
N GLN A 111 -12.60 16.75 -8.41
CA GLN A 111 -11.53 16.95 -7.44
C GLN A 111 -10.44 15.88 -7.61
N THR A 112 -9.30 16.12 -6.97
CA THR A 112 -8.21 15.17 -6.84
C THR A 112 -7.93 14.93 -5.35
N PRO A 113 -7.68 13.70 -4.90
CA PRO A 113 -7.34 13.48 -3.51
C PRO A 113 -5.99 14.13 -3.20
N ASN A 114 -5.90 14.83 -2.07
CA ASN A 114 -4.66 15.43 -1.63
C ASN A 114 -3.74 14.35 -1.07
N THR A 115 -2.67 14.02 -1.78
CA THR A 115 -1.76 12.93 -1.43
C THR A 115 -0.82 13.25 -0.26
N ARG A 116 -0.83 14.50 0.23
CA ARG A 116 -0.04 14.93 1.41
C ARG A 116 -0.55 14.36 2.74
N LEU A 117 -1.51 13.43 2.71
CA LEU A 117 -1.91 12.62 3.85
C LEU A 117 -0.74 11.79 4.40
N PHE A 118 0.07 11.26 3.49
CA PHE A 118 1.18 10.35 3.80
C PHE A 118 2.39 10.71 2.94
N HIS A 119 3.58 10.69 3.53
CA HIS A 119 4.82 11.01 2.80
C HIS A 119 5.04 10.10 1.59
N GLN A 120 4.76 8.81 1.75
CA GLN A 120 5.03 7.80 0.75
C GLN A 120 3.96 7.81 -0.35
N ALA A 121 2.67 8.00 -0.03
CA ALA A 121 1.64 8.26 -1.04
C ALA A 121 1.96 9.52 -1.86
N HIS A 122 2.37 10.62 -1.22
CA HIS A 122 2.78 11.85 -1.92
C HIS A 122 3.94 11.62 -2.89
N SER A 123 5.00 10.94 -2.42
CA SER A 123 6.18 10.65 -3.23
C SER A 123 5.90 9.69 -4.39
N VAL A 124 5.13 8.62 -4.14
CA VAL A 124 4.84 7.57 -5.13
C VAL A 124 3.84 8.08 -6.18
N CYS A 125 2.81 8.81 -5.77
CA CYS A 125 1.78 9.32 -6.69
C CYS A 125 2.33 10.31 -7.72
N GLY A 126 3.46 10.96 -7.41
CA GLY A 126 4.04 12.00 -8.26
C GLY A 126 3.12 13.22 -8.36
N GLN A 127 3.26 13.97 -9.45
CA GLN A 127 2.41 15.13 -9.69
C GLN A 127 1.00 14.68 -10.12
N ILE A 128 -0.02 15.21 -9.44
CA ILE A 128 -1.42 14.88 -9.71
C ILE A 128 -2.02 15.86 -10.71
N GLY A 129 -2.75 15.34 -11.69
CA GLY A 129 -3.49 16.13 -12.68
C GLY A 129 -4.97 15.76 -12.74
N PHE A 130 -5.74 16.60 -13.45
CA PHE A 130 -7.15 16.38 -13.74
C PHE A 130 -7.42 16.70 -15.21
N ALA A 131 -7.93 15.72 -15.97
CA ALA A 131 -8.27 15.89 -17.38
C ALA A 131 -9.78 16.13 -17.54
N PRO A 132 -10.18 17.21 -18.27
CA PRO A 132 -11.59 17.48 -18.56
C PRO A 132 -12.25 16.37 -19.36
N TYR A 133 -13.57 16.23 -19.17
CA TYR A 133 -14.36 15.21 -19.86
C TYR A 133 -14.25 15.33 -21.39
N ALA A 134 -14.14 14.16 -22.03
CA ALA A 134 -14.38 13.94 -23.45
C ALA A 134 -14.84 12.50 -23.63
N CYS A 135 -15.40 12.18 -24.81
CA CYS A 135 -15.94 10.84 -25.07
C CYS A 135 -14.83 9.76 -24.94
N PRO A 136 -15.05 8.68 -24.16
CA PRO A 136 -14.10 7.56 -24.05
C PRO A 136 -13.73 6.99 -25.42
N GLY A 137 -12.43 6.75 -25.62
CA GLY A 137 -11.87 6.28 -26.90
C GLY A 137 -11.78 7.32 -28.02
N SER A 138 -12.16 8.58 -27.78
CA SER A 138 -11.98 9.66 -28.76
C SER A 138 -10.56 10.25 -28.74
N GLU A 139 -10.13 10.79 -29.89
CA GLU A 139 -8.88 11.57 -30.01
C GLU A 139 -8.89 12.81 -29.11
N GLN A 140 -10.07 13.42 -28.89
CA GLN A 140 -10.20 14.58 -28.02
C GLN A 140 -9.84 14.25 -26.56
N LEU A 141 -10.33 13.10 -26.05
CA LEU A 141 -9.93 12.63 -24.73
C LEU A 141 -8.42 12.37 -24.68
N GLY A 142 -7.87 11.76 -25.74
CA GLY A 142 -6.42 11.57 -25.87
C GLY A 142 -5.63 12.87 -25.78
N SER A 143 -6.08 13.93 -26.46
CA SER A 143 -5.45 15.25 -26.40
C SER A 143 -5.50 15.84 -24.99
N HIS A 144 -6.68 15.88 -24.35
CA HIS A 144 -6.82 16.45 -23.00
C HIS A 144 -5.88 15.75 -21.99
N ILE A 145 -5.83 14.41 -22.03
CA ILE A 145 -4.99 13.64 -21.12
C ILE A 145 -3.50 13.90 -21.42
N ALA A 146 -3.10 13.84 -22.70
CA ALA A 146 -1.71 14.08 -23.08
C ALA A 146 -1.24 15.50 -22.73
N ASP A 147 -2.12 16.50 -22.80
CA ASP A 147 -1.83 17.87 -22.38
C ASP A 147 -1.55 17.94 -20.88
N THR A 148 -2.37 17.30 -20.03
CA THR A 148 -2.12 17.21 -18.59
C THR A 148 -0.81 16.47 -18.26
N PHE A 149 -0.48 15.38 -18.97
CA PHE A 149 0.79 14.68 -18.79
C PHE A 149 2.02 15.52 -19.21
N ARG A 150 1.86 16.44 -20.17
CA ARG A 150 2.91 17.35 -20.64
C ARG A 150 3.28 18.39 -19.58
N GLU A 151 2.38 18.69 -18.65
CA GLU A 151 2.63 19.57 -17.49
C GLU A 151 3.45 18.89 -16.39
N GLY A 152 3.88 17.64 -16.61
CA GLY A 152 4.68 16.88 -15.66
C GLY A 152 3.86 15.93 -14.78
N CYS A 153 2.54 15.85 -14.96
CA CYS A 153 1.70 14.94 -14.19
C CYS A 153 2.05 13.46 -14.43
N ASP A 154 1.94 12.66 -13.38
CA ASP A 154 2.17 11.21 -13.41
C ASP A 154 0.89 10.40 -13.13
N SER A 155 -0.04 10.99 -12.37
CA SER A 155 -1.34 10.42 -12.01
C SER A 155 -2.44 11.40 -12.36
N VAL A 156 -3.33 11.05 -13.28
CA VAL A 156 -4.35 11.97 -13.82
C VAL A 156 -5.74 11.40 -13.61
N ILE A 157 -6.57 12.13 -12.88
CA ILE A 157 -8.01 11.84 -12.76
C ILE A 157 -8.70 12.27 -14.05
N LEU A 158 -9.59 11.42 -14.57
CA LEU A 158 -10.41 11.69 -15.75
C LEU A 158 -11.83 12.02 -15.30
N GLU A 159 -12.31 13.24 -15.57
CA GLU A 159 -13.65 13.70 -15.17
C GLU A 159 -14.75 12.68 -15.52
N ASN A 160 -15.58 12.31 -14.52
CA ASN A 160 -16.69 11.36 -14.65
C ASN A 160 -16.32 10.00 -15.27
N HIS A 161 -15.07 9.54 -15.07
CA HIS A 161 -14.59 8.36 -15.77
C HIS A 161 -13.72 7.45 -14.89
N GLY A 162 -12.50 7.85 -14.56
CA GLY A 162 -11.53 6.98 -13.91
C GLY A 162 -10.20 7.66 -13.69
N VAL A 163 -9.11 6.89 -13.75
CA VAL A 163 -7.76 7.40 -13.58
C VAL A 163 -6.81 6.81 -14.61
N VAL A 164 -5.82 7.59 -15.03
CA VAL A 164 -4.70 7.13 -15.85
C VAL A 164 -3.40 7.48 -15.13
N VAL A 165 -2.54 6.49 -15.00
CA VAL A 165 -1.26 6.61 -14.31
C VAL A 165 -0.14 6.13 -15.21
N GLY A 166 0.92 6.93 -15.33
CA GLY A 166 2.13 6.58 -16.07
C GLY A 166 3.26 6.12 -15.15
N GLY A 167 4.20 5.33 -15.67
CA GLY A 167 5.44 4.95 -15.00
C GLY A 167 6.53 4.51 -15.97
N ASP A 168 7.76 4.41 -15.50
CA ASP A 168 8.92 3.91 -16.26
C ASP A 168 8.91 2.38 -16.46
N SER A 169 7.99 1.70 -15.79
CA SER A 169 7.74 0.26 -15.82
C SER A 169 6.29 0.00 -15.36
N LEU A 170 5.72 -1.15 -15.70
CA LEU A 170 4.33 -1.44 -15.29
C LEU A 170 4.24 -1.64 -13.78
N ALA A 171 5.28 -2.21 -13.15
CA ALA A 171 5.39 -2.28 -11.70
C ALA A 171 5.30 -0.90 -11.03
N HIS A 172 6.05 0.10 -11.52
CA HIS A 172 6.01 1.46 -10.99
C HIS A 172 4.66 2.14 -11.25
N ALA A 173 4.09 2.00 -12.45
CA ALA A 173 2.76 2.54 -12.76
C ALA A 173 1.67 1.92 -11.86
N PHE A 174 1.76 0.62 -11.56
CA PHE A 174 0.85 -0.06 -10.64
C PHE A 174 1.03 0.40 -9.19
N GLN A 175 2.26 0.53 -8.70
CA GLN A 175 2.55 1.06 -7.36
C GLN A 175 1.94 2.45 -7.16
N ARG A 176 2.07 3.30 -8.18
CA ARG A 176 1.47 4.63 -8.24
C ARG A 176 -0.05 4.59 -8.21
N PHE A 177 -0.64 3.76 -9.07
CA PHE A 177 -2.08 3.55 -9.12
C PHE A 177 -2.65 3.05 -7.78
N GLU A 178 -2.01 2.08 -7.14
CA GLU A 178 -2.46 1.51 -5.88
C GLU A 178 -2.34 2.50 -4.72
N ALA A 179 -1.22 3.25 -4.62
CA ALA A 179 -1.04 4.28 -3.62
C ALA A 179 -2.07 5.41 -3.76
N PHE A 180 -2.43 5.77 -5.00
CA PHE A 180 -3.40 6.82 -5.26
C PHE A 180 -4.81 6.42 -4.83
N GLU A 181 -5.25 5.19 -5.17
CA GLU A 181 -6.52 4.64 -4.68
C GLU A 181 -6.53 4.49 -3.15
N PHE A 182 -5.42 4.07 -2.56
CA PHE A 182 -5.28 4.00 -1.10
C PHE A 182 -5.51 5.38 -0.45
N ALA A 183 -4.79 6.41 -0.92
CA ALA A 183 -4.97 7.78 -0.43
C ALA A 183 -6.41 8.28 -0.62
N GLY A 184 -7.03 8.00 -1.77
CA GLY A 184 -8.42 8.34 -2.04
C GLY A 184 -9.40 7.68 -1.08
N LYS A 185 -9.27 6.37 -0.84
CA LYS A 185 -10.12 5.64 0.11
C LYS A 185 -9.97 6.15 1.53
N THR A 186 -8.73 6.32 1.99
CA THR A 186 -8.48 6.83 3.34
C THR A 186 -9.04 8.24 3.51
N LEU A 187 -8.94 9.11 2.49
CA LEU A 187 -9.51 10.44 2.53
C LEU A 187 -11.05 10.42 2.64
N ILE A 188 -11.73 9.59 1.84
CA ILE A 188 -13.19 9.43 1.91
C ILE A 188 -13.63 8.98 3.31
N ASN A 189 -12.90 8.04 3.91
CA ASN A 189 -13.18 7.54 5.25
C ASN A 189 -12.87 8.58 6.33
N ALA A 190 -11.76 9.30 6.21
CA ALA A 190 -11.34 10.34 7.15
C ALA A 190 -12.33 11.51 7.20
N LEU A 191 -12.90 11.89 6.05
CA LEU A 191 -13.92 12.95 5.96
C LEU A 191 -15.22 12.62 6.73
N GLN A 192 -15.48 11.35 7.02
CA GLN A 192 -16.60 10.91 7.88
C GLN A 192 -16.26 11.00 9.37
N LEU A 193 -14.96 11.04 9.71
CA LEU A 193 -14.47 11.11 11.09
C LEU A 193 -14.27 12.54 11.57
N GLY A 194 -13.88 13.47 10.69
CA GLY A 194 -13.69 14.87 11.02
C GLY A 194 -12.69 15.59 10.11
N PRO A 195 -12.18 16.75 10.55
CA PRO A 195 -11.15 17.49 9.81
C PRO A 195 -9.90 16.64 9.58
N VAL A 196 -9.38 16.70 8.36
CA VAL A 196 -8.23 15.91 7.92
C VAL A 196 -6.95 16.72 8.06
N ARG A 197 -5.91 16.09 8.62
CA ARG A 197 -4.58 16.65 8.81
C ARG A 197 -3.67 16.24 7.66
N TYR A 198 -3.02 17.23 7.06
CA TYR A 198 -2.08 17.03 5.96
C TYR A 198 -0.68 17.39 6.42
N LEU A 199 0.31 16.71 5.84
CA LEU A 199 1.71 16.99 6.08
C LEU A 199 2.12 18.30 5.42
N ASP A 200 2.93 19.09 6.13
CA ASP A 200 3.65 20.23 5.57
C ASP A 200 4.95 19.79 4.86
N ASP A 201 5.65 20.75 4.24
CA ASP A 201 6.86 20.44 3.46
C ASP A 201 8.04 19.98 4.33
N GLU A 202 8.11 20.44 5.59
CA GLU A 202 9.13 20.01 6.55
C GLU A 202 8.91 18.53 6.91
N GLN A 203 7.68 18.18 7.26
CA GLN A 203 7.28 16.82 7.62
C GLN A 203 7.48 15.83 6.47
N LEU A 204 7.18 16.24 5.23
CA LEU A 204 7.45 15.43 4.04
C LEU A 204 8.95 15.20 3.83
N ARG A 205 9.77 16.25 4.01
CA ARG A 205 11.23 16.13 3.87
C ARG A 205 11.83 15.24 4.95
N GLN A 206 11.39 15.39 6.19
CA GLN A 206 11.84 14.58 7.33
C GLN A 206 11.67 13.07 7.06
N ALA A 207 10.53 12.68 6.50
CA ALA A 207 10.29 11.28 6.16
C ALA A 207 11.10 10.80 4.94
N ALA A 208 11.34 11.69 3.96
CA ALA A 208 12.12 11.36 2.76
C ALA A 208 13.62 11.15 3.05
N GLU A 209 14.18 11.88 4.02
CA GLU A 209 15.59 11.80 4.43
C GLU A 209 15.90 10.58 5.33
N ARG A 210 14.86 9.81 5.70
CA ARG A 210 15.02 8.64 6.57
C ARG A 210 15.86 7.55 5.90
N SER A 211 17.10 7.39 6.37
CA SER A 211 17.94 6.21 6.12
C SER A 211 17.97 5.29 7.33
N VAL A 212 18.16 4.00 7.07
CA VAL A 212 18.53 3.03 8.10
C VAL A 212 19.87 2.45 7.73
N ASP A 213 20.89 2.90 8.45
CA ASP A 213 22.25 2.43 8.29
C ASP A 213 22.51 1.30 9.27
N PHE A 214 22.71 0.11 8.71
CA PHE A 214 23.25 -1.06 9.38
C PHE A 214 24.49 -1.52 8.64
N GLU A 215 25.50 -1.95 9.39
CA GLU A 215 26.69 -2.60 8.83
C GLU A 215 26.27 -3.87 8.07
N SER A 216 26.89 -4.15 6.93
CA SER A 216 26.58 -5.37 6.18
C SER A 216 27.36 -6.56 6.74
N PHE A 217 26.72 -7.73 6.84
CA PHE A 217 27.39 -8.97 7.17
C PHE A 217 26.83 -10.15 6.37
N THR A 218 27.65 -11.20 6.19
CA THR A 218 27.21 -12.45 5.60
C THR A 218 26.81 -13.40 6.73
N PRO A 219 25.53 -13.78 6.86
CA PRO A 219 25.10 -14.73 7.87
C PRO A 219 25.59 -16.15 7.53
N ASP A 220 25.65 -16.99 8.56
CA ASP A 220 25.86 -18.43 8.41
C ASP A 220 24.62 -19.09 7.77
N THR A 221 24.65 -20.43 7.68
CA THR A 221 23.50 -21.18 7.17
C THR A 221 22.27 -20.98 8.05
N ALA A 222 21.17 -20.54 7.43
CA ALA A 222 19.89 -20.32 8.14
C ALA A 222 19.43 -21.56 8.89
N SER A 223 19.05 -21.38 10.16
CA SER A 223 18.51 -22.43 11.04
C SER A 223 17.11 -22.89 10.60
N ALA A 224 16.56 -23.92 11.24
CA ALA A 224 15.20 -24.37 10.96
C ALA A 224 14.17 -23.30 11.36
N GLU A 225 14.39 -22.64 12.48
CA GLU A 225 13.56 -21.57 13.04
C GLU A 225 13.55 -20.34 12.13
N GLU A 226 14.73 -19.92 11.63
CA GLU A 226 14.82 -18.81 10.67
C GLU A 226 14.04 -19.10 9.39
N ARG A 227 14.19 -20.32 8.83
CA ARG A 227 13.47 -20.74 7.61
C ARG A 227 11.96 -20.72 7.82
N GLU A 228 11.50 -21.18 8.98
CA GLU A 228 10.07 -21.17 9.31
C GLU A 228 9.53 -19.75 9.48
N LEU A 229 10.25 -18.85 10.17
CA LEU A 229 9.84 -17.46 10.30
C LEU A 229 9.81 -16.73 8.94
N ARG A 230 10.81 -16.95 8.07
CA ARG A 230 10.79 -16.41 6.69
C ARG A 230 9.56 -16.87 5.92
N ARG A 231 9.20 -18.16 6.05
CA ARG A 231 7.99 -18.73 5.42
C ARG A 231 6.72 -18.07 5.96
N GLN A 232 6.58 -17.95 7.27
CA GLN A 232 5.43 -17.31 7.91
C GLN A 232 5.28 -15.85 7.49
N LEU A 233 6.37 -15.07 7.56
CA LEU A 233 6.36 -13.67 7.14
C LEU A 233 5.96 -13.52 5.67
N ARG A 234 6.50 -14.34 4.76
CA ARG A 234 6.09 -14.35 3.35
C ARG A 234 4.57 -14.58 3.21
N ASP A 235 4.06 -15.59 3.89
CA ASP A 235 2.65 -15.99 3.76
C ASP A 235 1.71 -14.90 4.30
N PHE A 236 2.02 -14.31 5.46
CA PHE A 236 1.20 -13.25 6.05
C PHE A 236 1.36 -11.89 5.38
N VAL A 237 2.54 -11.52 4.88
CA VAL A 237 2.68 -10.29 4.08
C VAL A 237 1.85 -10.38 2.79
N ARG A 238 1.91 -11.53 2.09
CA ARG A 238 1.07 -11.77 0.91
C ARG A 238 -0.42 -11.75 1.25
N ARG A 239 -0.82 -12.35 2.37
CA ARG A 239 -2.20 -12.30 2.86
C ARG A 239 -2.63 -10.86 3.16
N GLY A 240 -1.80 -10.08 3.83
CA GLY A 240 -2.05 -8.67 4.15
C GLY A 240 -2.24 -7.82 2.89
N CYS A 241 -1.45 -8.02 1.84
CA CYS A 241 -1.68 -7.37 0.55
C CYS A 241 -3.03 -7.76 -0.07
N ARG A 242 -3.34 -9.07 -0.06
CA ARG A 242 -4.59 -9.59 -0.62
C ARG A 242 -5.83 -9.06 0.10
N GLN A 243 -5.72 -8.82 1.40
CA GLN A 243 -6.76 -8.27 2.26
C GLN A 243 -6.72 -6.73 2.36
N ARG A 244 -5.83 -6.05 1.62
CA ARG A 244 -5.71 -4.59 1.59
C ARG A 244 -5.28 -3.96 2.94
N LEU A 245 -4.60 -4.73 3.80
CA LEU A 245 -3.96 -4.23 5.02
C LEU A 245 -2.57 -3.64 4.77
N LEU A 246 -1.93 -4.09 3.69
CA LEU A 246 -0.64 -3.64 3.18
C LEU A 246 -0.78 -3.31 1.69
N ILE A 247 0.01 -2.37 1.19
CA ILE A 247 0.11 -2.08 -0.25
C ILE A 247 1.52 -2.40 -0.77
N SER A 248 1.71 -2.42 -2.08
CA SER A 248 2.96 -2.82 -2.74
C SER A 248 4.19 -1.99 -2.32
N THR A 249 3.99 -0.73 -1.93
CA THR A 249 5.05 0.22 -1.58
C THR A 249 5.28 0.42 -0.08
N GLU A 250 4.32 0.03 0.76
CA GLU A 250 4.27 0.40 2.18
C GLU A 250 4.08 -0.78 3.11
N GLY A 251 4.31 -0.51 4.40
CA GLY A 251 4.23 -1.48 5.47
C GLY A 251 5.51 -2.29 5.65
N SER A 252 5.66 -2.79 6.88
CA SER A 252 6.82 -3.50 7.38
C SER A 252 6.37 -4.59 8.34
N PHE A 253 6.84 -5.81 8.16
CA PHE A 253 6.53 -6.93 9.04
C PHE A 253 7.83 -7.60 9.49
N SER A 254 8.04 -7.69 10.80
CA SER A 254 9.15 -8.42 11.39
C SER A 254 8.72 -9.53 12.34
N ALA A 255 9.61 -10.50 12.50
CA ALA A 255 9.53 -11.53 13.53
C ALA A 255 10.88 -11.66 14.24
N ARG A 256 10.86 -11.71 15.57
CA ARG A 256 12.03 -11.94 16.41
C ARG A 256 12.54 -13.36 16.17
N LEU A 257 13.85 -13.50 16.00
CA LEU A 257 14.51 -14.79 15.86
C LEU A 257 15.15 -15.21 17.19
N ASP A 258 15.84 -14.28 17.85
CA ASP A 258 16.46 -14.48 19.17
C ASP A 258 16.53 -13.16 19.97
N GLU A 259 17.38 -13.10 21.00
CA GLU A 259 17.56 -11.92 21.86
C GLU A 259 18.06 -10.68 21.08
N ASP A 260 18.93 -10.90 20.10
CA ASP A 260 19.65 -9.83 19.38
C ASP A 260 19.30 -9.74 17.89
N SER A 261 18.50 -10.68 17.36
CA SER A 261 18.21 -10.77 15.94
C SER A 261 16.72 -10.93 15.60
N PHE A 262 16.36 -10.42 14.42
CA PHE A 262 15.02 -10.51 13.86
C PHE A 262 15.04 -10.48 12.33
N LEU A 263 14.01 -11.04 11.73
CA LEU A 263 13.75 -10.96 10.29
C LEU A 263 12.80 -9.82 10.00
N ILE A 264 13.00 -9.11 8.89
CA ILE A 264 12.11 -8.01 8.48
C ILE A 264 11.96 -7.95 6.96
N THR A 265 10.80 -7.46 6.51
CA THR A 265 10.55 -7.13 5.11
C THR A 265 11.63 -6.18 4.55
N PRO A 266 12.05 -6.35 3.29
CA PRO A 266 12.97 -5.42 2.65
C PRO A 266 12.29 -4.10 2.25
N THR A 267 13.09 -3.09 1.93
CA THR A 267 12.60 -1.86 1.26
C THR A 267 12.66 -2.00 -0.27
N GLN A 268 11.92 -1.15 -1.00
CA GLN A 268 11.92 -1.08 -2.48
C GLN A 268 11.58 -2.39 -3.20
N ARG A 269 10.74 -3.23 -2.60
CA ARG A 269 10.23 -4.46 -3.21
C ARG A 269 8.71 -4.51 -3.09
N ASP A 270 8.04 -5.11 -4.07
CA ASP A 270 6.61 -5.36 -4.02
C ASP A 270 6.32 -6.43 -2.96
N ARG A 271 5.56 -6.06 -1.93
CA ARG A 271 5.27 -6.90 -0.76
C ARG A 271 4.58 -8.21 -1.15
N GLU A 272 3.74 -8.19 -2.18
CA GLU A 272 3.02 -9.39 -2.61
C GLU A 272 3.92 -10.37 -3.38
N GLN A 273 5.03 -9.88 -3.96
CA GLN A 273 5.95 -10.69 -4.75
C GLN A 273 7.15 -11.22 -3.94
N LEU A 274 7.27 -10.86 -2.67
CA LEU A 274 8.37 -11.31 -1.81
C LEU A 274 8.41 -12.83 -1.72
N GLU A 275 9.60 -13.40 -1.84
CA GLU A 275 9.92 -14.78 -1.51
C GLU A 275 10.70 -14.88 -0.19
N VAL A 276 10.92 -16.09 0.33
CA VAL A 276 11.54 -16.29 1.66
C VAL A 276 12.98 -15.75 1.71
N GLU A 277 13.67 -15.76 0.58
CA GLU A 277 15.03 -15.25 0.41
C GLU A 277 15.07 -13.71 0.40
N ASP A 278 13.96 -13.01 0.19
CA ASP A 278 13.95 -11.54 0.15
C ASP A 278 13.96 -10.90 1.55
N PHE A 279 13.51 -11.63 2.57
CA PHE A 279 13.52 -11.14 3.95
C PHE A 279 14.95 -10.90 4.44
N VAL A 280 15.11 -9.89 5.28
CA VAL A 280 16.42 -9.40 5.72
C VAL A 280 16.61 -9.80 7.17
N LEU A 281 17.69 -10.53 7.45
CA LEU A 281 18.13 -10.76 8.82
C LEU A 281 18.85 -9.50 9.34
N VAL A 282 18.40 -9.01 10.49
CA VAL A 282 19.06 -7.94 11.26
C VAL A 282 19.54 -8.54 12.57
N SER A 283 20.82 -8.34 12.90
CA SER A 283 21.44 -8.83 14.14
C SER A 283 22.30 -7.73 14.74
N GLY A 284 21.90 -7.22 15.91
CA GLY A 284 22.52 -6.03 16.52
C GLY A 284 22.48 -4.83 15.57
N GLN A 285 23.63 -4.24 15.24
CA GLN A 285 23.74 -3.11 14.29
C GLN A 285 24.08 -3.55 12.86
N ARG A 286 23.86 -4.83 12.54
CA ARG A 286 24.22 -5.42 11.25
C ARG A 286 23.00 -5.94 10.51
N ARG A 287 23.02 -5.89 9.18
CA ARG A 287 22.02 -6.47 8.28
C ARG A 287 22.65 -7.40 7.26
N GLU A 288 21.87 -8.39 6.83
CA GLU A 288 22.25 -9.33 5.79
C GLU A 288 22.76 -8.61 4.53
N ALA A 289 23.94 -9.01 4.06
CA ALA A 289 24.62 -8.38 2.94
C ALA A 289 23.77 -8.41 1.66
N HIS A 290 23.92 -7.37 0.84
CA HIS A 290 23.19 -7.18 -0.43
C HIS A 290 21.68 -6.99 -0.31
N LYS A 291 21.09 -6.97 0.90
CA LYS A 291 19.66 -6.76 1.11
C LYS A 291 19.36 -5.51 1.92
N LEU A 292 18.46 -4.66 1.44
CA LEU A 292 18.07 -3.44 2.14
C LEU A 292 16.92 -3.74 3.12
N ALA A 293 17.14 -3.59 4.42
CA ALA A 293 16.09 -3.71 5.43
C ALA A 293 15.04 -2.60 5.28
N SER A 294 13.82 -2.85 5.78
CA SER A 294 12.78 -1.82 5.92
C SER A 294 13.32 -0.58 6.65
N ARG A 295 12.87 0.60 6.22
CA ARG A 295 13.17 1.87 6.92
C ARG A 295 12.66 1.87 8.37
N ALA A 296 11.69 1.01 8.70
CA ALA A 296 11.17 0.85 10.06
C ALA A 296 12.05 -0.02 10.98
N ALA A 297 13.12 -0.65 10.48
CA ALA A 297 13.87 -1.65 11.24
C ALA A 297 14.40 -1.17 12.61
N LYS A 298 14.86 0.08 12.72
CA LYS A 298 15.30 0.64 14.02
C LYS A 298 14.16 0.82 15.02
N ALA A 299 12.96 1.21 14.54
CA ALA A 299 11.77 1.28 15.39
C ALA A 299 11.35 -0.11 15.89
N HIS A 300 11.35 -1.11 14.99
CA HIS A 300 11.09 -2.50 15.38
C HIS A 300 12.13 -3.01 16.40
N GLN A 301 13.42 -2.72 16.19
CA GLN A 301 14.48 -3.08 17.12
C GLN A 301 14.31 -2.45 18.51
N ALA A 302 13.93 -1.17 18.58
CA ALA A 302 13.67 -0.50 19.86
C ALA A 302 12.53 -1.18 20.65
N ILE A 303 11.44 -1.54 19.97
CA ILE A 303 10.31 -2.25 20.57
C ILE A 303 10.74 -3.63 21.06
N TYR A 304 11.48 -4.38 20.24
CA TYR A 304 11.98 -5.69 20.65
C TYR A 304 12.91 -5.63 21.87
N ARG A 305 13.75 -4.59 22.00
CA ARG A 305 14.62 -4.42 23.17
C ARG A 305 13.81 -4.10 24.44
N GLN A 306 12.83 -3.21 24.34
CA GLN A 306 12.04 -2.78 25.49
C GLN A 306 10.99 -3.82 25.92
N HIS A 307 10.49 -4.63 24.98
CA HIS A 307 9.40 -5.58 25.21
C HIS A 307 9.79 -7.01 24.82
N PRO A 308 10.42 -7.79 25.74
CA PRO A 308 10.84 -9.17 25.48
C PRO A 308 9.69 -10.12 25.09
N GLY A 309 8.47 -9.83 25.55
CA GLY A 309 7.27 -10.62 25.21
C GLY A 309 6.79 -10.46 23.76
N VAL A 310 7.24 -9.41 23.05
CA VAL A 310 6.87 -9.17 21.65
C VAL A 310 7.74 -10.04 20.75
N GLN A 311 7.10 -10.86 19.91
CA GLN A 311 7.74 -11.76 18.95
C GLN A 311 7.50 -11.33 17.50
N ALA A 312 6.50 -10.49 17.24
CA ALA A 312 6.20 -10.00 15.91
C ALA A 312 5.68 -8.56 15.94
N ILE A 313 6.01 -7.78 14.91
CA ILE A 313 5.64 -6.36 14.80
C ILE A 313 5.23 -6.10 13.35
N VAL A 314 4.08 -5.43 13.18
CA VAL A 314 3.60 -4.96 11.88
C VAL A 314 3.42 -3.45 11.92
N PHE A 315 4.08 -2.74 11.00
CA PHE A 315 3.67 -1.39 10.59
C PHE A 315 2.83 -1.55 9.32
N ALA A 316 1.59 -1.07 9.34
CA ALA A 316 0.64 -1.29 8.27
C ALA A 316 -0.17 -0.03 7.98
N HIS A 317 -0.83 -0.04 6.82
CA HIS A 317 -1.62 1.07 6.32
C HIS A 317 -3.01 0.57 5.90
N PRO A 318 -3.77 -0.08 6.80
CA PRO A 318 -5.09 -0.57 6.45
C PRO A 318 -6.03 0.66 6.36
N VAL A 319 -6.92 0.67 5.36
CA VAL A 319 -7.59 1.88 4.89
C VAL A 319 -8.39 2.58 5.98
N ASN A 320 -9.18 1.83 6.74
CA ASN A 320 -10.10 2.37 7.73
C ASN A 320 -9.35 2.86 8.97
N ALA A 321 -8.41 2.07 9.49
CA ALA A 321 -7.64 2.50 10.66
C ALA A 321 -6.76 3.71 10.36
N THR A 322 -6.16 3.75 9.17
CA THR A 322 -5.34 4.87 8.72
C THR A 322 -6.17 6.17 8.62
N ALA A 323 -7.50 6.09 8.41
CA ALA A 323 -8.38 7.26 8.46
C ALA A 323 -8.42 7.93 9.84
N PHE A 324 -8.31 7.17 10.93
CA PHE A 324 -8.17 7.72 12.29
C PHE A 324 -6.79 8.37 12.50
N SER A 325 -5.77 7.87 11.81
CA SER A 325 -4.39 8.37 11.91
C SER A 325 -4.23 9.78 11.31
N VAL A 326 -5.07 10.15 10.32
CA VAL A 326 -5.06 11.48 9.69
C VAL A 326 -6.11 12.46 10.24
N THR A 327 -6.81 12.10 11.32
CA THR A 327 -7.79 12.97 11.99
C THR A 327 -7.51 13.04 13.49
N ASP A 328 -8.19 13.94 14.21
CA ASP A 328 -8.17 13.99 15.68
C ASP A 328 -9.24 13.09 16.31
N SER A 329 -9.93 12.27 15.50
CA SER A 329 -10.98 11.37 15.98
C SER A 329 -10.39 10.30 16.91
N THR A 330 -11.05 10.03 18.03
CA THR A 330 -10.69 8.94 18.93
C THR A 330 -11.08 7.60 18.32
N PHE A 331 -10.17 6.62 18.39
CA PHE A 331 -10.45 5.24 18.05
C PHE A 331 -10.80 4.48 19.33
N ASP A 332 -12.10 4.24 19.57
CA ASP A 332 -12.57 3.61 20.80
C ASP A 332 -12.79 2.11 20.62
N VAL A 333 -11.87 1.32 21.16
CA VAL A 333 -11.91 -0.15 21.14
C VAL A 333 -12.99 -0.74 22.05
N ARG A 334 -13.63 0.06 22.92
CA ARG A 334 -14.72 -0.37 23.80
C ARG A 334 -16.06 -0.50 23.09
N THR A 335 -16.09 -0.31 21.78
CA THR A 335 -17.31 -0.42 20.97
C THR A 335 -17.69 -1.87 20.65
N ILE A 336 -16.73 -2.80 20.69
CA ILE A 336 -16.91 -4.21 20.36
C ILE A 336 -16.10 -5.06 21.35
N PRO A 337 -16.67 -6.12 21.96
CA PRO A 337 -15.96 -6.97 22.93
C PRO A 337 -14.64 -7.53 22.40
N GLU A 338 -14.64 -8.12 21.21
CA GLU A 338 -13.45 -8.70 20.58
C GLU A 338 -12.36 -7.65 20.35
N SER A 339 -12.73 -6.43 19.94
CA SER A 339 -11.79 -5.33 19.77
C SER A 339 -11.09 -4.98 21.07
N TYR A 340 -11.83 -4.89 22.18
CA TYR A 340 -11.22 -4.64 23.49
C TYR A 340 -10.33 -5.80 23.96
N VAL A 341 -10.77 -7.04 23.78
CA VAL A 341 -9.98 -8.23 24.21
C VAL A 341 -8.64 -8.30 23.48
N PHE A 342 -8.61 -8.00 22.17
CA PHE A 342 -7.40 -8.11 21.36
C PHE A 342 -6.50 -6.87 21.39
N LEU A 343 -7.11 -5.68 21.43
CA LEU A 343 -6.38 -4.42 21.28
C LEU A 343 -6.20 -3.68 22.60
N ARG A 344 -7.07 -3.92 23.59
CA ARG A 344 -7.06 -3.33 24.94
C ARG A 344 -7.14 -1.80 24.94
N ASP A 345 -6.07 -1.15 24.50
CA ASP A 345 -5.98 0.28 24.24
C ASP A 345 -5.10 0.54 23.01
N VAL A 346 -5.40 1.61 22.27
CA VAL A 346 -4.66 2.00 21.07
C VAL A 346 -4.23 3.45 21.19
N GLN A 347 -2.95 3.64 21.49
CA GLN A 347 -2.40 4.98 21.70
C GLN A 347 -2.20 5.74 20.39
N ARG A 348 -2.15 7.07 20.47
CA ARG A 348 -1.79 7.94 19.34
C ARG A 348 -0.34 8.37 19.46
N VAL A 349 0.42 8.18 18.38
CA VAL A 349 1.83 8.53 18.28
C VAL A 349 1.98 9.77 17.41
N ALA A 350 2.61 10.81 17.95
CA ALA A 350 2.86 12.04 17.21
C ALA A 350 3.74 11.79 15.98
N TYR A 351 3.42 12.46 14.87
CA TYR A 351 4.17 12.32 13.62
C TYR A 351 5.68 12.54 13.83
N GLY A 352 6.48 11.65 13.24
CA GLY A 352 7.93 11.73 13.28
C GLY A 352 8.59 10.94 14.42
N THR A 353 7.85 10.54 15.46
CA THR A 353 8.39 9.72 16.57
C THR A 353 8.98 8.41 16.05
N GLN A 354 8.30 7.77 15.12
CA GLN A 354 8.70 6.52 14.47
C GLN A 354 9.89 6.66 13.51
N PHE A 355 10.31 7.89 13.18
CA PHE A 355 11.47 8.18 12.33
C PHE A 355 12.74 8.42 13.15
N ARG A 356 12.61 8.66 14.47
CA ARG A 356 13.73 8.91 15.37
C ARG A 356 14.41 7.61 15.78
N ASP A 357 15.69 7.71 16.08
CA ASP A 357 16.53 6.62 16.62
C ASP A 357 16.78 6.83 18.12
N ASP A 358 15.76 7.30 18.84
CA ASP A 358 15.80 7.57 20.29
C ASP A 358 15.01 6.54 21.11
N GLY A 359 14.39 5.56 20.44
CA GLY A 359 13.60 4.50 21.05
C GLY A 359 12.22 4.91 21.56
N GLN A 360 11.80 6.17 21.44
CA GLN A 360 10.55 6.66 22.01
C GLN A 360 9.30 5.92 21.51
N ILE A 361 9.34 5.42 20.27
CA ILE A 361 8.26 4.63 19.67
C ILE A 361 7.87 3.42 20.52
N ALA A 362 8.83 2.83 21.25
CA ALA A 362 8.58 1.65 22.07
C ALA A 362 7.75 1.95 23.33
N ASN A 363 7.61 3.23 23.74
CA ASN A 363 6.76 3.61 24.87
C ASN A 363 5.26 3.59 24.54
N TYR A 364 4.90 3.54 23.26
CA TYR A 364 3.51 3.59 22.79
C TYR A 364 2.88 2.21 22.59
N VAL A 365 3.61 1.14 22.89
CA VAL A 365 3.12 -0.23 22.83
C VAL A 365 3.49 -0.96 24.12
N SER A 366 2.63 -1.89 24.53
CA SER A 366 2.84 -2.76 25.70
C SER A 366 1.99 -4.03 25.56
N GLU A 367 2.04 -4.92 26.56
CA GLU A 367 1.12 -6.07 26.60
C GLU A 367 -0.35 -5.63 26.76
N SER A 368 -0.61 -4.53 27.47
CA SER A 368 -1.94 -3.95 27.65
C SER A 368 -2.30 -2.86 26.63
N SER A 369 -1.40 -2.50 25.72
CA SER A 369 -1.67 -1.65 24.56
C SER A 369 -0.83 -2.14 23.38
N PRO A 370 -1.22 -3.26 22.75
CA PRO A 370 -0.42 -3.87 21.69
C PRO A 370 -0.41 -3.12 20.36
N GLY A 371 -1.23 -2.08 20.19
CA GLY A 371 -1.29 -1.30 18.95
C GLY A 371 -1.25 0.20 19.20
N ALA A 372 -0.82 0.95 18.18
CA ALA A 372 -0.86 2.40 18.19
C ALA A 372 -1.17 2.99 16.80
N MET A 373 -1.89 4.11 16.78
CA MET A 373 -2.14 4.94 15.60
C MET A 373 -0.97 5.89 15.38
N LEU A 374 -0.32 5.77 14.24
CA LEU A 374 0.77 6.67 13.84
C LEU A 374 0.16 7.83 13.06
N GLU A 375 0.22 9.03 13.63
CA GLU A 375 -0.29 10.22 12.93
C GLU A 375 0.31 10.30 11.53
N ASN A 376 -0.55 10.40 10.51
CA ASN A 376 -0.15 10.50 9.10
C ASN A 376 0.85 9.41 8.62
N ASP A 377 0.87 8.22 9.25
CA ASP A 377 1.77 7.11 8.87
C ASP A 377 1.19 5.71 9.21
N GLY A 378 -0.14 5.59 9.23
CA GLY A 378 -0.84 4.31 9.44
C GLY A 378 -0.86 3.85 10.90
N VAL A 379 -0.53 2.58 11.13
CA VAL A 379 -0.64 1.92 12.44
C VAL A 379 0.54 1.01 12.72
N ILE A 380 0.81 0.77 14.00
CA ILE A 380 1.69 -0.28 14.48
C ILE A 380 0.89 -1.28 15.32
N VAL A 381 1.19 -2.57 15.15
CA VAL A 381 0.64 -3.67 15.96
C VAL A 381 1.76 -4.62 16.37
N THR A 382 1.74 -5.06 17.62
CA THR A 382 2.66 -6.03 18.20
C THR A 382 1.93 -7.31 18.61
N GLY A 383 2.64 -8.44 18.57
CA GLY A 383 2.08 -9.72 18.96
C GLY A 383 3.10 -10.73 19.48
N LYS A 384 2.59 -11.78 20.12
CA LYS A 384 3.35 -12.91 20.69
C LYS A 384 3.73 -13.96 19.64
N SER A 385 3.24 -13.81 18.41
CA SER A 385 3.62 -14.59 17.23
C SER A 385 3.29 -13.80 15.97
N VAL A 386 3.77 -14.27 14.81
CA VAL A 386 3.42 -13.67 13.50
C VAL A 386 1.90 -13.68 13.29
N LEU A 387 1.22 -14.78 13.62
CA LEU A 387 -0.23 -14.89 13.51
C LEU A 387 -0.95 -13.91 14.45
N ASP A 388 -0.55 -13.83 15.72
CA ASP A 388 -1.18 -12.94 16.71
C ASP A 388 -1.05 -11.46 16.33
N ALA A 389 0.11 -11.02 15.84
CA ALA A 389 0.28 -9.65 15.36
C ALA A 389 -0.58 -9.35 14.12
N PHE A 390 -0.75 -10.34 13.23
CA PHE A 390 -1.60 -10.20 12.05
C PHE A 390 -3.10 -10.18 12.39
N ASP A 391 -3.54 -11.04 13.31
CA ASP A 391 -4.93 -11.13 13.76
C ASP A 391 -5.36 -9.82 14.44
N ARG A 392 -4.51 -9.27 15.32
CA ARG A 392 -4.73 -7.96 15.92
C ARG A 392 -4.85 -6.84 14.87
N LEU A 393 -4.08 -6.91 13.78
CA LEU A 393 -4.21 -5.96 12.67
C LEU A 393 -5.56 -6.11 11.94
N GLU A 394 -6.04 -7.34 11.70
CA GLU A 394 -7.36 -7.61 11.13
C GLU A 394 -8.49 -7.08 12.04
N VAL A 395 -8.41 -7.35 13.34
CA VAL A 395 -9.38 -6.84 14.34
C VAL A 395 -9.38 -5.31 14.35
N LEU A 396 -8.21 -4.68 14.35
CA LEU A 396 -8.07 -3.22 14.36
C LEU A 396 -8.70 -2.58 13.11
N GLU A 397 -8.45 -3.12 11.92
CA GLU A 397 -9.07 -2.62 10.69
C GLU A 397 -10.59 -2.81 10.68
N SER A 398 -11.07 -3.99 11.08
CA SER A 398 -12.50 -4.30 11.12
C SER A 398 -13.24 -3.41 12.13
N THR A 399 -12.62 -3.14 13.28
CA THR A 399 -13.14 -2.21 14.29
C THR A 399 -13.25 -0.80 13.71
N ALA A 400 -12.21 -0.33 13.00
CA ALA A 400 -12.21 0.99 12.39
C ALA A 400 -13.32 1.14 11.36
N GLU A 401 -13.52 0.13 10.51
CA GLU A 401 -14.59 0.08 9.52
C GLU A 401 -15.98 0.15 10.18
N ALA A 402 -16.21 -0.64 11.25
CA ALA A 402 -17.46 -0.65 11.99
C ALA A 402 -17.77 0.72 12.61
N ILE A 403 -16.77 1.37 13.23
CA ILE A 403 -16.93 2.69 13.84
C ILE A 403 -17.23 3.76 12.78
N ILE A 404 -16.53 3.76 11.65
CA ILE A 404 -16.78 4.70 10.54
C ILE A 404 -18.22 4.55 10.03
N ASN A 405 -18.65 3.31 9.75
CA ASN A 405 -20.00 3.04 9.27
C ASN A 405 -21.08 3.39 10.32
N ALA A 406 -20.80 3.18 11.60
CA ALA A 406 -21.72 3.52 12.68
C ALA A 406 -22.01 5.03 12.73
N ARG A 407 -21.02 5.90 12.46
CA ARG A 407 -21.23 7.36 12.42
C ARG A 407 -22.18 7.83 11.35
N THR A 408 -22.30 7.09 10.24
CA THR A 408 -23.29 7.38 9.21
C THR A 408 -24.71 7.06 9.68
N ILE A 409 -24.86 6.17 10.67
CA ILE A 409 -26.15 5.73 11.21
C ILE A 409 -26.58 6.63 12.39
N GLY A 410 -25.67 6.93 13.32
CA GLY A 410 -25.97 7.73 14.50
C GLY A 410 -24.83 7.76 15.52
N ASP A 411 -25.18 8.03 16.78
CA ASP A 411 -24.23 8.12 17.88
C ASP A 411 -23.64 6.74 18.23
N ILE A 412 -22.33 6.71 18.47
CA ILE A 412 -21.62 5.49 18.87
C ILE A 412 -21.84 5.24 20.36
N SER A 413 -22.26 4.01 20.70
CA SER A 413 -22.39 3.55 22.08
C SER A 413 -21.21 2.66 22.45
N ALA A 414 -20.43 3.07 23.45
CA ALA A 414 -19.33 2.28 24.01
C ALA A 414 -19.81 1.43 25.19
N MET A 415 -19.16 0.29 25.41
CA MET A 415 -19.36 -0.55 26.58
C MET A 415 -18.96 0.20 27.86
N SER A 416 -19.75 0.04 28.91
CA SER A 416 -19.49 0.65 30.22
C SER A 416 -18.31 -0.03 30.93
N ASP A 417 -17.73 0.65 31.92
CA ASP A 417 -16.62 0.08 32.72
C ASP A 417 -16.97 -1.27 33.36
N ALA A 418 -18.22 -1.46 33.79
CA ALA A 418 -18.68 -2.74 34.34
C ALA A 418 -18.60 -3.91 33.33
N VAL A 419 -18.90 -3.64 32.05
CA VAL A 419 -18.77 -4.65 30.98
C VAL A 419 -17.29 -4.90 30.67
N ILE A 420 -16.47 -3.85 30.73
CA ILE A 420 -15.01 -3.97 30.56
C ILE A 420 -14.40 -4.84 31.68
N ASP A 421 -14.80 -4.63 32.93
CA ASP A 421 -14.35 -5.42 34.08
C ASP A 421 -14.76 -6.90 33.95
N GLU A 422 -15.96 -7.16 33.44
CA GLU A 422 -16.43 -8.51 33.13
C GLU A 422 -15.55 -9.18 32.07
N LEU A 423 -15.22 -8.47 30.97
CA LEU A 423 -14.32 -8.98 29.93
C LEU A 423 -12.91 -9.24 30.48
N CYS A 424 -12.36 -8.31 31.28
CA CYS A 424 -11.07 -8.48 31.93
C CYS A 424 -11.03 -9.76 32.78
N THR A 425 -12.10 -10.01 33.53
CA THR A 425 -12.23 -11.21 34.37
C THR A 425 -12.38 -12.48 33.52
N ALA A 426 -13.26 -12.47 32.52
CA ALA A 426 -13.57 -13.63 31.69
C ALA A 426 -12.38 -14.10 30.83
N PHE A 427 -11.58 -13.15 30.33
CA PHE A 427 -10.43 -13.43 29.47
C PHE A 427 -9.08 -13.35 30.20
N ASN A 428 -9.09 -13.16 31.52
CA ASN A 428 -7.89 -13.07 32.37
C ASN A 428 -6.89 -12.01 31.87
N LEU A 429 -7.42 -10.85 31.49
CA LEU A 429 -6.64 -9.73 30.98
C LEU A 429 -6.05 -8.95 32.16
N LYS A 430 -4.73 -8.77 32.16
CA LYS A 430 -4.04 -7.98 33.18
C LYS A 430 -3.90 -6.53 32.71
N ASP A 431 -4.10 -5.60 33.63
CA ASP A 431 -3.93 -4.15 33.39
C ASP A 431 -2.53 -3.76 32.92
#